data_AF-A0A2E8U717-F1
#
_entry.id   AF-A0A2E8U717-F1
#
_cell.length_a   1.000
_cell.length_b   1.000
_cell.length_c   1.000
_cell.angle_alpha   90.00
_cell.angle_beta   90.00
_cell.angle_gamma   90.00
#
_symmetry.space_group_name_H-M   'P 1'
#
loop_
_entity.id
_entity.type
_entity.pdbx_description
1 polymer ?
#
loop_
_entity_poly.entity_id
_entity_poly.type
_entity_poly.pdbx_seq_one_letter_code
_entity_poly.pdbx_strand_id
1 'polypeptide(L)' 'MKEKSDTQPDRDAISLKMKKDNAQKAGLTEAEKSAYLAKRVSLGKARAFVQKGNQGRGFKLS' A
#
# COMPACT_ATOMS: atom_id res chain seq x y z
N MET A 1 -14.01 14.60 -27.44
CA MET A 1 -12.70 14.73 -26.76
C MET A 1 -12.86 14.14 -25.37
N LYS A 2 -12.06 13.15 -24.97
CA LYS A 2 -12.13 12.62 -23.59
C LYS A 2 -11.42 13.61 -22.69
N GLU A 3 -12.20 14.49 -22.04
CA GLU A 3 -11.75 15.28 -20.90
C GLU A 3 -11.35 14.30 -19.79
N LYS A 4 -10.10 13.84 -19.85
CA LYS A 4 -9.46 13.25 -18.69
C LYS A 4 -9.05 14.47 -17.87
N SER A 5 -9.90 14.84 -16.92
CA SER A 5 -9.54 15.84 -15.91
C SER A 5 -8.25 15.35 -15.26
N ASP A 6 -7.13 15.96 -15.66
CA ASP A 6 -5.79 15.72 -15.14
C ASP A 6 -5.63 16.43 -13.77
N THR A 7 -6.71 16.45 -13.00
CA THR A 7 -6.71 16.95 -11.64
C THR A 7 -5.85 16.01 -10.80
N GLN A 8 -4.93 16.56 -10.00
CA GLN A 8 -4.10 15.81 -9.03
C GLN A 8 -4.87 14.69 -8.28
N PRO A 9 -6.11 14.89 -7.79
CA PRO A 9 -6.87 13.82 -7.13
C PRO A 9 -7.15 12.60 -8.01
N ASP A 10 -7.39 12.77 -9.31
CA ASP A 10 -7.59 11.65 -10.24
C ASP A 10 -6.31 10.85 -10.43
N ARG A 11 -5.16 11.54 -10.49
CA ARG A 11 -3.85 10.89 -10.57
C ARG A 11 -3.52 10.12 -9.29
N ASP A 12 -3.88 10.66 -8.12
CA ASP A 12 -3.72 9.98 -6.84
C ASP A 12 -4.64 8.76 -6.72
N ALA A 13 -5.89 8.84 -7.20
CA ALA A 13 -6.82 7.71 -7.23
C ALA A 13 -6.33 6.59 -8.15
N ILE A 14 -5.83 6.93 -9.33
CA ILE A 14 -5.22 5.97 -10.27
C ILE A 14 -3.96 5.34 -9.65
N SER A 15 -3.10 6.15 -9.03
CA SER A 15 -1.89 5.67 -8.33
C SER A 15 -2.23 4.72 -7.18
N LEU A 16 -3.26 5.04 -6.40
CA LEU A 16 -3.73 4.20 -5.30
C LEU A 16 -4.29 2.87 -5.81
N LYS A 17 -5.06 2.89 -6.92
CA LYS A 17 -5.59 1.68 -7.56
C LYS A 17 -4.45 0.78 -8.04
N MET A 18 -3.45 1.34 -8.72
CA MET A 18 -2.26 0.58 -9.14
C MET A 18 -1.47 0.01 -7.96
N LYS A 19 -1.36 0.76 -6.84
CA LYS A 19 -0.74 0.22 -5.62
C LYS A 19 -1.53 -0.96 -5.06
N LYS A 20 -2.86 -0.87 -4.97
CA LYS A 20 -3.70 -1.99 -4.51
C LYS A 20 -3.53 -3.23 -5.39
N ASP A 21 -3.53 -3.05 -6.72
CA ASP A 21 -3.32 -4.14 -7.67
C ASP A 21 -1.91 -4.77 -7.53
N ASN A 22 -0.87 -3.96 -7.37
CA ASN A 22 0.48 -4.47 -7.16
C ASN A 22 0.62 -5.22 -5.82
N ALA A 23 -0.04 -4.74 -4.77
CA ALA A 23 -0.07 -5.41 -3.48
C ALA A 23 -0.80 -6.76 -3.53
N GLN A 24 -1.90 -6.83 -4.30
CA GLN A 24 -2.62 -8.06 -4.55
C GLN A 24 -1.81 -9.05 -5.40
N LYS A 25 -1.17 -8.59 -6.48
CA LYS A 25 -0.26 -9.42 -7.30
C LYS A 25 0.92 -9.97 -6.51
N ALA A 26 1.46 -9.19 -5.57
CA ALA A 26 2.54 -9.62 -4.70
C ALA A 26 2.09 -10.61 -3.61
N GLY A 27 0.80 -10.92 -3.51
CA GLY A 27 0.27 -11.80 -2.47
C GLY A 27 0.53 -11.25 -1.07
N LEU A 28 0.41 -9.94 -0.89
CA LEU A 28 0.48 -9.32 0.44
C LEU A 28 -0.80 -9.61 1.23
N THR A 29 -0.64 -9.92 2.50
CA THR A 29 -1.74 -10.04 3.49
C THR A 29 -2.34 -8.66 3.79
N GLU A 30 -3.49 -8.61 4.47
CA GLU A 30 -4.16 -7.34 4.79
C GLU A 30 -3.27 -6.37 5.59
N ALA A 31 -2.51 -6.87 6.57
CA ALA A 31 -1.58 -6.07 7.35
C ALA A 31 -0.45 -5.47 6.49
N GLU A 32 0.09 -6.26 5.55
CA GLU A 32 1.16 -5.84 4.65
C GLU A 32 0.64 -4.87 3.58
N LYS A 33 -0.58 -5.08 3.08
CA LYS A 33 -1.30 -4.14 2.22
C LYS A 33 -1.47 -2.81 2.93
N SER A 34 -1.93 -2.80 4.18
CA SER A 34 -2.08 -1.58 4.97
C SER A 34 -0.75 -0.86 5.17
N ALA A 35 0.33 -1.57 5.50
CA ALA A 35 1.66 -0.95 5.64
C ALA A 35 2.19 -0.34 4.32
N TYR A 36 1.97 -1.04 3.20
CA TYR A 36 2.37 -0.58 1.87
C TYR A 36 1.52 0.61 1.37
N LEU A 37 0.19 0.55 1.54
CA LEU A 37 -0.75 1.59 1.12
C LEU A 37 -0.64 2.85 1.99
N ALA A 38 -0.34 2.70 3.29
CA ALA A 38 -0.04 3.81 4.19
C ALA A 38 1.30 4.53 3.88
N LYS A 39 1.96 4.21 2.74
CA LYS A 39 3.26 4.72 2.32
C LYS A 39 4.38 4.55 3.37
N ARG A 40 4.20 3.67 4.36
CA ARG A 40 5.21 3.45 5.40
C ARG A 40 6.41 2.68 4.88
N VAL A 41 6.20 1.83 3.88
CA VAL A 41 7.23 0.95 3.30
C VAL A 41 6.97 0.63 1.84
N SER A 42 8.02 0.25 1.11
CA SER A 42 7.93 -0.25 -0.27
C SER A 42 7.40 -1.69 -0.31
N LEU A 43 6.95 -2.15 -1.49
CA LEU A 43 6.40 -3.49 -1.71
C LEU A 43 7.29 -4.62 -1.17
N GLY A 44 8.60 -4.56 -1.46
CA GLY A 44 9.57 -5.55 -0.97
C GLY A 44 9.88 -5.45 0.53
N LYS A 45 9.59 -4.30 1.15
CA LYS A 45 9.77 -4.08 2.60
C LYS A 45 8.48 -4.29 3.39
N ALA A 46 7.31 -4.37 2.74
CA ALA A 46 6.02 -4.52 3.40
C ALA A 46 5.93 -5.78 4.26
N ARG A 47 6.39 -6.92 3.73
CA ARG A 47 6.45 -8.19 4.46
C ARG A 47 7.38 -8.11 5.67
N ALA A 48 8.61 -7.65 5.45
CA ALA A 48 9.61 -7.51 6.51
C ALA A 48 9.17 -6.52 7.59
N PHE A 49 8.46 -5.46 7.23
CA PHE A 49 7.93 -4.48 8.16
C PHE A 49 6.85 -5.07 9.06
N VAL A 50 5.91 -5.83 8.51
CA VAL A 50 4.89 -6.53 9.30
C VAL A 50 5.53 -7.62 10.16
N GLN A 51 6.42 -8.44 9.62
CA GLN A 51 7.13 -9.48 10.37
C GLN A 51 7.94 -8.88 11.54
N LYS A 52 8.67 -7.78 11.30
CA LYS A 52 9.42 -7.08 12.35
C LYS A 52 8.50 -6.45 13.40
N GLY A 53 7.39 -5.86 12.98
CA GLY A 53 6.35 -5.34 13.89
C GLY A 53 5.70 -6.44 14.73
N ASN A 54 5.58 -7.66 14.19
CA ASN A 54 5.06 -8.82 14.91
C ASN A 54 6.11 -9.44 15.86
N GLN A 55 7.40 -9.26 15.59
CA GLN A 55 8.50 -9.77 16.42
C GLN A 55 8.80 -8.92 17.66
N GLY A 56 8.40 -7.64 17.67
CA GLY A 56 8.61 -6.74 18.80
C GLY A 56 7.30 -6.19 19.32
N ARG A 57 6.74 -6.82 20.36
CA ARG A 57 5.82 -6.23 21.35
C ARG A 57 4.99 -5.02 20.83
N GLY A 58 3.83 -5.26 20.21
CA GLY A 58 2.77 -4.24 20.16
C GLY A 58 2.70 -3.34 18.92
N PHE A 59 2.97 -3.83 17.71
CA PHE A 59 2.62 -3.09 16.50
C PHE A 59 1.11 -3.07 16.27
N LYS A 60 0.41 -2.08 16.85
CA LYS A 60 -0.98 -1.76 16.51
C LYS A 60 -1.02 -1.01 15.18
N LEU A 61 -1.54 -1.66 14.14
CA LEU A 61 -2.08 -0.98 12.97
C LEU A 61 -3.38 -0.29 13.42
N SER A 62 -3.27 0.88 14.03
CA SER A 62 -4.39 1.80 14.29
C SER A 62 -4.63 2.69 13.08
#